data_AF-A0A1G0YAV7-F1
#
_entry.id   AF-A0A1G0YAV7-F1
#
_cell.length_a   1.000
_cell.length_b   1.000
_cell.length_c   1.000
_cell.angle_alpha   90.00
_cell.angle_beta   90.00
_cell.angle_gamma   90.00
#
_symmetry.space_group_name_H-M   'P 1'
#
loop_
_entity.id
_entity.type
_entity.pdbx_description
1 polymer ?
#
loop_
_entity_poly.entity_id
_entity_poly.type
_entity_poly.pdbx_seq_one_letter_code
_entity_poly.pdbx_strand_id
1 'polypeptide(L)'
;MKAKNSMKKMVVKYFTLTELLAVTAIVTSIPAGAYLKVKQKGLEVECMNNMRQVGQAIVAFQLESGEYPKAAFFPEKPKTDKNSIRVILGDALGSGDKVWICPAMPDAMKEKGLTWVYNDTIAGKATIKDPDKTWILIEFTCVSNISKKTPSAHPGGFNIVYADGHVETMKVLPEDITKNQQAMLDELIKMHQLACAH
;
A
#
# COMPACT_ATOMS: atom_id res chain seq x y z
N MET A 1 55.52 14.67 39.64
CA MET A 1 54.32 15.42 39.18
C MET A 1 53.08 14.69 39.67
N LYS A 2 52.22 15.32 40.49
CA LYS A 2 50.95 14.74 40.97
C LYS A 2 49.83 15.07 39.97
N ALA A 3 49.23 14.05 39.36
CA ALA A 3 48.05 14.23 38.51
C ALA A 3 46.82 14.53 39.39
N LYS A 4 46.22 15.71 39.20
CA LYS A 4 44.93 16.08 39.81
C LYS A 4 43.82 15.29 39.11
N ASN A 5 43.20 14.36 39.83
CA ASN A 5 42.01 13.66 39.35
C ASN A 5 40.81 14.62 39.45
N SER A 6 40.38 15.17 38.31
CA SER A 6 39.24 16.10 38.24
C SER A 6 37.93 15.31 38.13
N MET A 7 37.29 15.05 39.26
CA MET A 7 35.93 14.49 39.29
C MET A 7 34.94 15.47 38.64
N LYS A 8 34.46 15.11 37.43
CA LYS A 8 33.37 15.79 36.74
C LYS A 8 32.08 15.62 37.57
N LYS A 9 31.56 16.70 38.17
CA LYS A 9 30.26 16.68 38.85
C LYS A 9 29.16 16.40 37.82
N MET A 10 28.48 15.28 37.96
CA MET A 10 27.28 14.96 37.18
C MET A 10 26.11 15.73 37.81
N VAL A 11 25.60 16.75 37.11
CA VAL A 11 24.43 17.50 37.55
C VAL A 11 23.19 16.68 37.21
N VAL A 12 22.56 16.08 38.22
CA VAL A 12 21.27 15.42 38.07
C VAL A 12 20.19 16.50 38.10
N LYS A 13 19.47 16.68 36.98
CA LYS A 13 18.31 17.58 36.91
C LYS A 13 17.09 16.84 37.47
N TYR A 14 16.49 17.39 38.52
CA TYR A 14 15.23 16.89 39.08
C TYR A 14 14.07 17.54 38.32
N PHE A 15 13.14 16.73 37.82
CA PHE A 15 11.90 17.22 37.21
C PHE A 15 10.97 17.76 38.29
N THR A 16 10.35 18.91 38.06
CA THR A 16 9.34 19.47 38.96
C THR A 16 7.99 18.79 38.74
N LEU A 17 7.16 18.73 39.79
CA LEU A 17 5.80 18.19 39.70
C LEU A 17 4.97 18.93 38.64
N THR A 18 5.14 20.24 38.53
CA THR A 18 4.45 21.09 37.56
C THR A 18 4.84 20.76 36.11
N GLU A 19 6.11 20.48 35.84
CA GLU A 19 6.56 20.05 34.50
C GLU A 19 5.96 18.69 34.13
N LEU A 20 5.94 17.74 35.07
CA LEU A 20 5.36 16.42 34.82
C LEU A 20 3.84 16.51 34.55
N LEU A 21 3.11 17.31 35.34
CA LEU A 21 1.67 17.52 35.17
C LEU A 21 1.33 18.25 33.85
N ALA A 22 2.14 19.22 33.44
CA ALA A 22 1.93 19.93 32.17
C ALA A 22 2.08 18.97 30.97
N VAL A 23 3.10 18.10 30.98
CA VAL A 23 3.33 17.14 29.88
C VAL A 23 2.22 16.11 29.81
N THR A 24 1.78 15.54 30.93
CA THR A 24 0.70 14.55 30.93
C THR A 24 -0.63 15.17 30.49
N ALA A 25 -0.91 16.42 30.88
CA ALA A 25 -2.09 17.15 30.43
C ALA A 25 -2.10 17.34 28.90
N ILE A 26 -0.96 17.70 28.30
CA ILE A 26 -0.85 17.85 26.84
C ILE A 26 -1.02 16.50 26.14
N VAL A 27 -0.32 15.45 26.57
CA VAL A 27 -0.37 14.13 25.89
C VAL A 27 -1.76 13.50 25.99
N THR A 28 -2.44 13.64 27.13
CA THR A 28 -3.80 13.08 27.33
C THR A 28 -4.91 13.91 26.69
N SER A 29 -4.62 15.16 26.29
CA SER A 29 -5.61 16.02 25.62
C SER A 29 -6.01 15.54 24.23
N ILE A 30 -5.22 14.67 23.58
CA ILE A 30 -5.54 14.16 22.24
C ILE A 30 -6.61 13.08 22.36
N PRO A 31 -7.81 13.28 21.78
CA PRO A 31 -8.83 12.25 21.79
C PRO A 31 -8.37 11.03 20.99
N ALA A 32 -8.56 9.83 21.53
CA ALA A 32 -8.20 8.58 20.85
C ALA A 32 -8.77 8.50 19.41
N GLY A 33 -10.00 8.99 19.20
CA GLY A 33 -10.62 9.03 17.87
C GLY A 33 -9.88 9.92 16.86
N ALA A 34 -9.33 11.06 17.29
CA ALA A 34 -8.54 11.94 16.43
C ALA A 34 -7.22 11.27 16.03
N TYR A 35 -6.57 10.60 16.99
CA TYR A 35 -5.35 9.83 16.73
C TYR A 35 -5.60 8.71 15.71
N LEU A 36 -6.66 7.91 15.88
CA LEU A 36 -7.01 6.83 14.95
C LEU A 36 -7.27 7.35 13.54
N LYS A 37 -7.96 8.50 13.40
CA LYS A 37 -8.21 9.12 12.10
C LYS A 37 -6.93 9.57 11.41
N VAL A 38 -6.01 10.21 12.15
CA VAL A 38 -4.70 10.64 11.62
C VAL A 38 -3.85 9.42 11.22
N LYS A 39 -3.83 8.38 12.05
CA LYS A 39 -3.13 7.12 11.74
C LYS A 39 -3.64 6.50 10.44
N GLN A 40 -4.96 6.38 10.29
CA GLN A 40 -5.56 5.83 9.07
C GLN A 40 -5.22 6.65 7.82
N LYS A 41 -5.22 7.99 7.93
CA LYS A 41 -4.78 8.85 6.83
C LYS A 41 -3.29 8.75 6.53
N GLY A 42 -2.44 8.55 7.54
CA GLY A 42 -1.01 8.25 7.32
C GLY A 42 -0.81 6.98 6.51
N LEU A 43 -1.52 5.90 6.85
CA LEU A 43 -1.47 4.64 6.11
C LEU A 43 -1.97 4.77 4.66
N GLU A 44 -3.02 5.57 4.43
CA GLU A 44 -3.55 5.88 3.09
C GLU A 44 -2.51 6.60 2.23
N VAL A 45 -1.82 7.59 2.79
CA VAL A 45 -0.75 8.35 2.10
C VAL A 45 0.45 7.46 1.78
N GLU A 46 0.88 6.62 2.73
CA GLU A 46 1.98 5.67 2.53
C GLU A 46 1.62 4.66 1.42
N CYS A 47 0.39 4.14 1.43
CA CYS A 47 -0.10 3.23 0.41
C CYS A 47 -0.09 3.88 -0.99
N MET A 48 -0.65 5.09 -1.09
CA MET A 48 -0.65 5.87 -2.34
C MET A 48 0.78 6.12 -2.86
N ASN A 49 1.73 6.41 -1.96
CA ASN A 49 3.12 6.59 -2.34
C ASN A 49 3.79 5.30 -2.83
N ASN A 50 3.48 4.15 -2.21
CA ASN A 50 3.94 2.85 -2.69
C ASN A 50 3.39 2.55 -4.09
N MET A 51 2.09 2.71 -4.29
CA MET A 51 1.47 2.48 -5.59
C MET A 51 1.99 3.42 -6.67
N ARG A 52 2.25 4.68 -6.35
CA ARG A 52 2.89 5.62 -7.29
C ARG A 52 4.27 5.15 -7.72
N GLN A 53 5.10 4.67 -6.80
CA GLN A 53 6.41 4.11 -7.13
C GLN A 53 6.30 2.91 -8.06
N VAL A 54 5.38 1.97 -7.76
CA VAL A 54 5.14 0.82 -8.65
C VAL A 54 4.62 1.25 -10.02
N GLY A 55 3.69 2.20 -10.06
CA GLY A 55 3.16 2.76 -11.30
C GLY A 55 4.25 3.37 -12.19
N GLN A 56 5.13 4.18 -11.59
CA GLN A 56 6.28 4.74 -12.29
C GLN A 56 7.21 3.65 -12.84
N ALA A 57 7.43 2.56 -12.09
CA ALA A 57 8.21 1.44 -12.58
C ALA A 57 7.53 0.67 -13.72
N ILE A 58 6.21 0.55 -13.73
CA ILE A 58 5.48 -0.05 -14.85
C ILE A 58 5.60 0.82 -16.11
N VAL A 59 5.45 2.13 -15.97
CA VAL A 59 5.61 3.07 -17.09
C VAL A 59 7.05 3.02 -17.60
N ALA A 60 8.06 3.01 -16.71
CA ALA A 60 9.46 2.85 -17.10
C ALA A 60 9.73 1.53 -17.84
N PHE A 61 9.18 0.42 -17.34
CA PHE A 61 9.27 -0.89 -18.00
C PHE A 61 8.65 -0.86 -19.41
N GLN A 62 7.49 -0.22 -19.56
CA GLN A 62 6.83 -0.11 -20.86
C GLN A 62 7.65 0.74 -21.84
N LEU A 63 8.30 1.81 -21.37
CA LEU A 63 9.19 2.63 -22.18
C LEU A 63 10.46 1.89 -22.61
N GLU A 64 11.00 1.02 -21.75
CA GLU A 64 12.22 0.25 -22.04
C GLU A 64 11.94 -0.97 -22.94
N SER A 65 10.92 -1.76 -22.62
CA SER A 65 10.60 -3.01 -23.32
C SER A 65 9.69 -2.83 -24.54
N GLY A 66 9.02 -1.68 -24.64
CA GLY A 66 8.03 -1.38 -25.67
C GLY A 66 6.65 -1.99 -25.43
N GLU A 67 6.46 -2.76 -24.35
CA GLU A 67 5.19 -3.42 -24.00
C GLU A 67 4.92 -3.32 -22.49
N TYR A 68 3.64 -3.30 -22.09
CA TYR A 68 3.30 -3.45 -20.67
C TYR A 68 3.67 -4.86 -20.14
N PRO A 69 4.02 -4.99 -18.84
CA PRO A 69 4.37 -6.27 -18.23
C PRO A 69 3.37 -7.38 -18.52
N LYS A 70 3.86 -8.56 -18.93
CA LYS A 70 3.05 -9.76 -19.13
C LYS A 70 2.74 -10.45 -17.80
N ALA A 71 2.07 -9.73 -16.91
CA ALA A 71 1.68 -10.19 -15.59
C ALA A 71 0.23 -10.72 -15.56
N ALA A 72 -0.04 -11.63 -14.63
CA ALA A 72 -1.39 -12.10 -14.33
C ALA A 72 -2.15 -11.10 -13.44
N PHE A 73 -3.48 -11.15 -13.48
CA PHE A 73 -4.34 -10.30 -12.66
C PHE A 73 -4.01 -10.38 -11.16
N PHE A 74 -3.90 -11.62 -10.66
CA PHE A 74 -3.37 -11.89 -9.33
C PHE A 74 -2.72 -13.29 -9.32
N PRO A 75 -1.41 -13.42 -9.06
CA PRO A 75 -0.71 -14.71 -9.04
C PRO A 75 -0.98 -15.50 -7.75
N GLU A 76 -0.94 -16.84 -7.82
CA GLU A 76 -1.10 -17.70 -6.64
C GLU A 76 0.04 -17.53 -5.62
N LYS A 77 1.29 -17.39 -6.12
CA LYS A 77 2.51 -17.20 -5.32
C LYS A 77 3.22 -15.92 -5.75
N PRO A 78 2.80 -14.75 -5.24
CA PRO A 78 3.29 -13.46 -5.73
C PRO A 78 4.80 -13.21 -5.64
N LYS A 79 5.51 -13.92 -4.74
CA LYS A 79 6.95 -13.78 -4.54
C LYS A 79 7.80 -14.58 -5.54
N THR A 80 7.23 -15.60 -6.18
CA THR A 80 7.99 -16.58 -6.97
C THR A 80 7.44 -16.80 -8.37
N ASP A 81 6.16 -16.53 -8.60
CA ASP A 81 5.54 -16.79 -9.90
C ASP A 81 6.07 -15.85 -10.97
N LYS A 82 6.45 -16.40 -12.12
CA LYS A 82 7.04 -15.65 -13.25
C LYS A 82 6.08 -14.62 -13.86
N ASN A 83 4.77 -14.85 -13.74
CA ASN A 83 3.73 -13.93 -14.17
C ASN A 83 3.30 -12.96 -13.05
N SER A 84 4.00 -12.95 -11.91
CA SER A 84 3.77 -11.94 -10.87
C SER A 84 4.37 -10.61 -11.31
N ILE A 85 3.56 -9.54 -11.25
CA ILE A 85 4.04 -8.17 -11.51
C ILE A 85 5.22 -7.80 -10.60
N ARG A 86 5.23 -8.31 -9.37
CA ARG A 86 6.32 -8.14 -8.40
C ARG A 86 7.62 -8.80 -8.87
N VAL A 87 7.53 -9.98 -9.46
CA VAL A 87 8.72 -10.72 -9.94
C VAL A 87 9.24 -10.09 -11.22
N ILE A 88 8.35 -9.67 -12.12
CA ILE A 88 8.71 -9.02 -13.39
C ILE A 88 9.43 -7.69 -13.16
N LEU A 89 8.98 -6.89 -12.18
CA LEU A 89 9.54 -5.56 -11.89
C LEU A 89 10.55 -5.56 -10.72
N GLY A 90 10.88 -6.72 -10.16
CA GLY A 90 11.66 -6.84 -8.93
C GLY A 90 13.04 -6.17 -9.01
N ASP A 91 13.66 -6.19 -10.18
CA ASP A 91 14.97 -5.56 -10.40
C ASP A 91 14.87 -4.02 -10.50
N ALA A 92 13.78 -3.50 -11.05
CA ALA A 92 13.59 -2.06 -11.32
C ALA A 92 13.28 -1.25 -10.05
N LEU A 93 12.59 -1.85 -9.08
CA LEU A 93 12.17 -1.18 -7.85
C LEU A 93 13.16 -1.38 -6.68
N GLY A 94 14.24 -2.13 -6.91
CA GLY A 94 15.07 -2.69 -5.85
C GLY A 94 14.25 -3.66 -4.98
N SER A 95 14.91 -4.44 -4.13
CA SER A 95 14.28 -5.47 -3.28
C SER A 95 13.42 -4.89 -2.13
N GLY A 96 12.74 -3.76 -2.35
CA GLY A 96 11.82 -3.14 -1.40
C GLY A 96 10.51 -3.91 -1.33
N ASP A 97 10.48 -5.02 -0.58
CA ASP A 97 9.29 -5.84 -0.34
C ASP A 97 8.05 -5.05 0.12
N LYS A 98 8.28 -3.89 0.75
CA LYS A 98 7.24 -3.01 1.28
C LYS A 98 6.43 -2.30 0.20
N VAL A 99 7.01 -1.98 -0.97
CA VAL A 99 6.31 -1.24 -2.02
C VAL A 99 5.17 -2.07 -2.65
N TRP A 100 5.25 -3.40 -2.51
CA TRP A 100 4.27 -4.37 -2.98
C TRP A 100 3.10 -4.60 -2.01
N ILE A 101 3.14 -3.96 -0.84
CA ILE A 101 2.26 -4.24 0.29
C ILE A 101 1.61 -2.95 0.81
N CYS A 102 0.29 -3.01 0.96
CA CYS A 102 -0.50 -1.98 1.63
C CYS A 102 -0.27 -2.07 3.15
N PRO A 103 0.18 -0.99 3.80
CA PRO A 103 0.44 -1.00 5.23
C PRO A 103 -0.85 -1.14 6.08
N ALA A 104 -2.00 -0.76 5.52
CA ALA A 104 -3.31 -0.90 6.17
C ALA A 104 -3.95 -2.30 6.03
N MET A 105 -3.35 -3.20 5.25
CA MET A 105 -3.89 -4.53 5.04
C MET A 105 -3.73 -5.43 6.29
N PRO A 106 -4.60 -6.43 6.55
CA PRO A 106 -4.37 -7.44 7.58
C PRO A 106 -3.07 -8.22 7.35
N ASP A 107 -2.43 -8.67 8.42
CA ASP A 107 -1.10 -9.30 8.33
C ASP A 107 -1.10 -10.59 7.52
N ALA A 108 -2.16 -11.41 7.60
CA ALA A 108 -2.34 -12.60 6.77
C ALA A 108 -2.27 -12.31 5.25
N MET A 109 -2.70 -11.12 4.82
CA MET A 109 -2.59 -10.68 3.43
C MET A 109 -1.22 -10.08 3.13
N LYS A 110 -0.60 -9.38 4.09
CA LYS A 110 0.78 -8.86 3.92
C LYS A 110 1.78 -10.00 3.73
N GLU A 111 1.60 -11.12 4.42
CA GLU A 111 2.48 -12.30 4.33
C GLU A 111 2.58 -12.87 2.91
N LYS A 112 1.49 -12.78 2.13
CA LYS A 112 1.47 -13.17 0.70
C LYS A 112 2.47 -12.36 -0.14
N GLY A 113 2.78 -11.14 0.26
CA GLY A 113 3.79 -10.30 -0.36
C GLY A 113 3.34 -9.52 -1.60
N LEU A 114 2.05 -9.51 -1.89
CA LEU A 114 1.45 -8.65 -2.90
C LEU A 114 0.02 -8.32 -2.49
N THR A 115 -0.30 -7.03 -2.41
CA THR A 115 -1.66 -6.55 -2.11
C THR A 115 -2.23 -5.70 -3.24
N TRP A 116 -1.63 -5.77 -4.42
CA TRP A 116 -2.07 -5.09 -5.63
C TRP A 116 -2.59 -6.10 -6.63
N VAL A 117 -3.55 -5.67 -7.43
CA VAL A 117 -4.15 -6.43 -8.52
C VAL A 117 -3.79 -5.72 -9.82
N TYR A 118 -3.38 -6.47 -10.82
CA TYR A 118 -2.91 -5.95 -12.10
C TYR A 118 -3.97 -6.07 -13.19
N ASN A 119 -4.01 -5.11 -14.11
CA ASN A 119 -4.87 -5.19 -15.29
C ASN A 119 -4.24 -6.11 -16.34
N ASP A 120 -4.53 -7.41 -16.29
CA ASP A 120 -4.01 -8.36 -17.29
C ASP A 120 -4.53 -8.11 -18.72
N THR A 121 -5.58 -7.32 -18.90
CA THR A 121 -6.08 -6.97 -20.25
C THR A 121 -5.13 -6.04 -21.01
N ILE A 122 -4.20 -5.37 -20.34
CA ILE A 122 -3.16 -4.55 -20.97
C ILE A 122 -1.82 -5.28 -21.11
N ALA A 123 -1.69 -6.48 -20.56
CA ALA A 123 -0.47 -7.28 -20.59
C ALA A 123 0.05 -7.45 -22.03
N GLY A 124 1.31 -7.08 -22.28
CA GLY A 124 1.95 -7.21 -23.58
C GLY A 124 1.46 -6.22 -24.65
N LYS A 125 0.58 -5.26 -24.32
CA LYS A 125 0.21 -4.20 -25.27
C LYS A 125 1.33 -3.17 -25.36
N ALA A 126 1.64 -2.73 -26.57
CA ALA A 126 2.59 -1.64 -26.79
C ALA A 126 1.97 -0.26 -26.55
N THR A 127 0.69 -0.11 -26.93
CA THR A 127 -0.06 1.14 -26.80
C THR A 127 -1.45 0.87 -26.24
N ILE A 128 -2.00 1.88 -25.58
CA ILE A 128 -3.33 1.88 -24.99
C ILE A 128 -4.04 3.18 -25.39
N LYS A 129 -5.37 3.12 -25.49
CA LYS A 129 -6.20 4.31 -25.70
C LYS A 129 -6.49 4.94 -24.34
N ASP A 130 -6.51 6.26 -24.28
CA ASP A 130 -6.85 7.03 -23.08
C ASP A 130 -6.05 6.57 -21.82
N PRO A 131 -4.72 6.81 -21.77
CA PRO A 131 -3.88 6.37 -20.65
C PRO A 131 -4.32 6.91 -19.29
N ASP A 132 -4.91 8.11 -19.26
CA ASP A 132 -5.50 8.76 -18.08
C ASP A 132 -6.77 8.07 -17.56
N LYS A 133 -7.38 7.17 -18.35
CA LYS A 133 -8.60 6.44 -17.96
C LYS A 133 -8.39 4.93 -17.88
N THR A 134 -7.22 4.46 -18.28
CA THR A 134 -6.86 3.05 -18.26
C THR A 134 -6.12 2.75 -16.96
N TRP A 135 -6.74 2.00 -16.06
CA TRP A 135 -6.08 1.56 -14.84
C TRP A 135 -5.06 0.42 -15.13
N ILE A 136 -3.98 0.41 -14.37
CA ILE A 136 -2.91 -0.59 -14.44
C ILE A 136 -2.88 -1.44 -13.18
N LEU A 137 -2.90 -0.78 -12.02
CA LEU A 137 -2.88 -1.43 -10.73
C LEU A 137 -3.99 -0.88 -9.87
N ILE A 138 -4.61 -1.77 -9.10
CA ILE A 138 -5.62 -1.43 -8.11
C ILE A 138 -5.30 -2.14 -6.80
N GLU A 139 -5.60 -1.52 -5.67
CA GLU A 139 -5.49 -2.22 -4.39
C GLU A 139 -6.38 -3.45 -4.36
N PHE A 140 -5.89 -4.53 -3.77
CA PHE A 140 -6.62 -5.78 -3.59
C PHE A 140 -7.96 -5.58 -2.87
N THR A 141 -8.07 -4.58 -1.98
CA THR A 141 -9.35 -4.28 -1.32
C THR A 141 -10.41 -3.69 -2.25
N CYS A 142 -10.14 -3.50 -3.54
CA CYS A 142 -11.16 -3.26 -4.57
C CYS A 142 -12.37 -4.22 -4.44
N VAL A 143 -12.10 -5.46 -4.05
CA VAL A 143 -13.09 -6.52 -3.81
C VAL A 143 -13.99 -6.27 -2.60
N SER A 144 -13.56 -5.42 -1.67
CA SER A 144 -14.33 -5.06 -0.48
C SER A 144 -15.55 -4.22 -0.81
N ASN A 145 -15.43 -3.38 -1.84
CA ASN A 145 -16.50 -2.50 -2.28
C ASN A 145 -17.59 -3.23 -3.09
N ILE A 146 -17.23 -4.37 -3.71
CA ILE A 146 -18.18 -5.26 -4.40
C ILE A 146 -19.03 -6.03 -3.39
N SER A 147 -18.39 -6.60 -2.36
CA SER A 147 -19.08 -7.55 -1.49
C SER A 147 -19.91 -6.90 -0.38
N LYS A 148 -19.63 -5.63 -0.01
CA LYS A 148 -20.11 -4.96 1.23
C LYS A 148 -19.91 -5.76 2.52
N LYS A 149 -19.19 -6.89 2.45
CA LYS A 149 -18.94 -7.85 3.53
C LYS A 149 -17.54 -7.74 4.10
N THR A 150 -16.68 -6.94 3.47
CA THR A 150 -15.31 -6.73 3.91
C THR A 150 -15.03 -5.23 4.02
N PRO A 151 -14.27 -4.81 5.04
CA PRO A 151 -13.94 -3.41 5.24
C PRO A 151 -12.92 -2.94 4.20
N SER A 152 -13.08 -1.71 3.70
CA SER A 152 -12.05 -1.07 2.88
C SER A 152 -10.80 -0.80 3.71
N ALA A 153 -9.61 -0.97 3.13
CA ALA A 153 -8.35 -0.69 3.80
C ALA A 153 -8.19 0.79 4.18
N HIS A 154 -8.85 1.69 3.45
CA HIS A 154 -8.75 3.12 3.68
C HIS A 154 -10.13 3.79 3.77
N PRO A 155 -10.31 4.84 4.61
CA PRO A 155 -11.57 5.58 4.67
C PRO A 155 -11.98 6.23 3.34
N GLY A 156 -10.99 6.52 2.48
CA GLY A 156 -11.18 7.09 1.15
C GLY A 156 -11.68 6.10 0.11
N GLY A 157 -11.57 4.79 0.35
CA GLY A 157 -11.81 3.74 -0.63
C GLY A 157 -10.52 2.99 -0.96
N PHE A 158 -10.28 2.70 -2.23
CA PHE A 158 -9.06 2.05 -2.69
C PHE A 158 -8.29 2.95 -3.66
N ASN A 159 -6.99 2.74 -3.73
CA ASN A 159 -6.12 3.44 -4.67
C ASN A 159 -6.06 2.72 -6.02
N ILE A 160 -6.03 3.51 -7.09
CA ILE A 160 -5.85 3.07 -8.47
C ILE A 160 -4.67 3.83 -9.07
N VAL A 161 -3.81 3.10 -9.77
CA VAL A 161 -2.77 3.64 -10.65
C VAL A 161 -3.27 3.58 -12.08
N TYR A 162 -3.18 4.69 -12.79
CA TYR A 162 -3.50 4.78 -14.21
C TYR A 162 -2.26 4.75 -15.07
N ALA A 163 -2.47 4.60 -16.38
CA ALA A 163 -1.40 4.28 -17.30
C ALA A 163 -0.56 5.46 -17.77
N ASP A 164 -1.01 6.68 -17.50
CA ASP A 164 -0.20 7.89 -17.49
C ASP A 164 0.64 8.06 -16.20
N GLY A 165 0.46 7.16 -15.22
CA GLY A 165 1.22 7.10 -13.97
C GLY A 165 0.61 7.87 -12.79
N HIS A 166 -0.55 8.52 -12.96
CA HIS A 166 -1.21 9.15 -11.81
C HIS A 166 -1.88 8.11 -10.90
N VAL A 167 -2.16 8.52 -9.67
CA VAL A 167 -2.82 7.68 -8.65
C VAL A 167 -4.02 8.42 -8.10
N GLU A 168 -5.16 7.76 -8.04
CA GLU A 168 -6.41 8.30 -7.49
C GLU A 168 -6.99 7.36 -6.44
N THR A 169 -7.60 7.92 -5.39
CA THR A 169 -8.38 7.16 -4.41
C THR A 169 -9.86 7.24 -4.77
N MET A 170 -10.52 6.10 -4.94
CA MET A 170 -11.93 6.05 -5.34
C MET A 170 -12.74 5.03 -4.54
N LYS A 171 -14.05 5.25 -4.51
CA LYS A 171 -15.03 4.40 -3.81
C LYS A 171 -15.90 3.58 -4.76
N VAL A 172 -15.68 3.67 -6.06
CA VAL A 172 -16.46 2.93 -7.05
C VAL A 172 -15.45 2.26 -7.96
N LEU A 173 -15.71 1.01 -8.34
CA LEU A 173 -14.77 0.31 -9.22
C LEU A 173 -14.89 0.78 -10.66
N PRO A 174 -13.78 0.77 -11.41
CA PRO A 174 -13.81 0.82 -12.86
C PRO A 174 -14.79 -0.23 -13.43
N GLU A 175 -15.60 0.17 -14.40
CA GLU A 175 -16.63 -0.71 -14.97
C GLU A 175 -16.06 -1.95 -15.66
N ASP A 176 -14.88 -1.84 -16.25
CA ASP A 176 -14.22 -2.90 -16.99
C ASP A 176 -13.78 -4.07 -16.10
N ILE A 177 -13.32 -3.78 -14.87
CA ILE A 177 -13.02 -4.80 -13.84
C ILE A 177 -14.27 -5.65 -13.57
N THR A 178 -15.42 -4.99 -13.37
CA THR A 178 -16.68 -5.69 -13.02
C THR A 178 -17.23 -6.56 -14.14
N LYS A 179 -16.92 -6.23 -15.40
CA LYS A 179 -17.42 -6.97 -16.57
C LYS A 179 -16.50 -8.13 -16.96
N ASN A 180 -15.18 -7.91 -16.91
CA ASN A 180 -14.20 -8.82 -17.54
C ASN A 180 -13.52 -9.77 -16.55
N GLN A 181 -13.50 -9.46 -15.26
CA GLN A 181 -12.72 -10.19 -14.24
C GLN A 181 -13.56 -10.67 -13.05
N GLN A 182 -14.89 -10.76 -13.20
CA GLN A 182 -15.83 -11.09 -12.12
C GLN A 182 -15.50 -12.41 -11.39
N ALA A 183 -15.14 -13.47 -12.11
CA ALA A 183 -14.81 -14.76 -11.50
C ALA A 183 -13.55 -14.69 -10.62
N MET A 184 -12.54 -13.92 -11.05
CA MET A 184 -11.32 -13.71 -10.27
C MET A 184 -11.61 -12.82 -9.06
N LEU A 185 -12.45 -11.79 -9.21
CA LEU A 185 -12.89 -10.96 -8.09
C LEU A 185 -13.61 -11.80 -7.03
N ASP A 186 -14.46 -12.75 -7.41
CA ASP A 186 -15.16 -13.63 -6.47
C ASP A 186 -14.18 -14.51 -5.65
N GLU A 187 -13.07 -14.96 -6.26
CA GLU A 187 -12.02 -15.68 -5.57
C GLU A 187 -11.27 -14.79 -4.57
N LEU A 188 -10.89 -13.59 -5.00
CA LEU A 188 -10.23 -12.60 -4.13
C LEU A 188 -11.15 -12.18 -2.97
N ILE A 189 -12.47 -12.09 -3.16
CA ILE A 189 -13.45 -11.85 -2.08
C ILE A 189 -13.37 -12.95 -1.02
N LYS A 190 -13.36 -14.23 -1.43
CA LYS A 190 -13.27 -15.36 -0.50
C LYS A 190 -11.96 -15.31 0.29
N MET A 191 -10.85 -15.04 -0.40
CA MET A 191 -9.53 -14.88 0.23
C MET A 191 -9.53 -13.74 1.26
N HIS A 192 -10.13 -12.60 0.92
CA HIS A 192 -10.18 -11.45 1.82
C HIS A 192 -11.04 -11.71 3.06
N GLN A 193 -12.20 -12.35 2.89
CA GLN A 193 -13.09 -12.70 4.00
C GLN A 193 -12.40 -13.64 5.01
N LEU A 194 -11.69 -14.66 4.51
CA LEU A 194 -10.90 -15.56 5.36
C LEU A 194 -9.82 -14.80 6.14
N ALA A 195 -9.14 -13.86 5.50
CA ALA A 195 -8.09 -13.06 6.16
C ALA A 195 -8.62 -12.05 7.17
N CYS A 196 -9.89 -11.63 7.07
CA CYS A 196 -10.52 -10.70 8.02
C CYS A 196 -11.29 -11.40 9.15
N ALA A 197 -11.48 -12.72 9.07
CA ALA A 197 -12.22 -13.50 10.07
C ALA A 197 -11.38 -13.87 11.31
N HIS A 198 -10.13 -13.43 11.37
CA HIS A 198 -9.16 -13.72 12.43
C HIS A 198 -8.56 -12.43 13.00
#